data_AF-A0A960FMJ8-F1
#
_entry.id   AF-A0A960FMJ8-F1
#
_cell.length_a   1.000
_cell.length_b   1.000
_cell.length_c   1.000
_cell.angle_alpha   90.00
_cell.angle_beta   90.00
_cell.angle_gamma   90.00
#
_symmetry.space_group_name_H-M   'P 1'
#
loop_
_entity.id
_entity.type
_entity.pdbx_description
1 polymer ?
#
loop_
_entity_poly.entity_id
_entity_poly.type
_entity_poly.pdbx_seq_one_letter_code
_entity_poly.pdbx_strand_id
1 'polypeptide(L)'
;AIMTTDTRRKETVVEGDGFVVGGMAKGAAMLSPKMATMLAVLTTDADLPPGELHDALVRGVAHSFNALSIDGCQSTNDTVLLLASGRAGRPDRARFDDAVAAACLHLAEQMAGDAEGATKLVRVHVTGAASDGDAELAARRIADSALCKCSWYGEDPYWGRVASEAGSAGVHFDQALVSVCYGGVMVARHGVEIDHDAGAVANHMAERELDVAVDLGVGPGRFTILTNDLTHAYVDENMGTS
;
A
#
# COMPACT_ATOMS: atom_id res chain seq x y z
N ALA A 1 -15.26 13.13 -12.81
CA ALA A 1 -15.79 14.35 -12.15
C ALA A 1 -15.63 14.30 -10.63
N ILE A 2 -14.73 13.47 -10.08
CA ILE A 2 -14.46 13.37 -8.63
C ILE A 2 -13.00 13.72 -8.25
N MET A 3 -12.14 13.97 -9.24
CA MET A 3 -10.72 14.30 -9.05
C MET A 3 -10.56 15.66 -8.37
N THR A 4 -9.53 15.79 -7.54
CA THR A 4 -9.08 17.05 -6.96
C THR A 4 -7.67 17.38 -7.45
N THR A 5 -6.64 17.00 -6.69
CA THR A 5 -5.22 17.12 -7.04
C THR A 5 -4.70 15.93 -7.87
N ASP A 6 -5.55 14.91 -8.07
CA ASP A 6 -5.26 13.78 -8.96
C ASP A 6 -4.83 14.25 -10.35
N THR A 7 -3.72 13.71 -10.88
CA THR A 7 -3.27 14.03 -12.24
C THR A 7 -3.90 13.12 -13.28
N ARG A 8 -4.44 11.96 -12.84
CA ARG A 8 -5.08 10.96 -13.71
C ARG A 8 -6.37 10.41 -13.11
N ARG A 9 -7.25 9.97 -14.00
CA ARG A 9 -8.45 9.19 -13.63
C ARG A 9 -8.03 7.81 -13.16
N LYS A 10 -8.67 7.34 -12.10
CA LYS A 10 -8.43 6.02 -11.50
C LYS A 10 -9.67 5.17 -11.67
N GLU A 11 -9.60 4.21 -12.56
CA GLU A 11 -10.73 3.37 -12.98
C GLU A 11 -10.29 1.91 -13.04
N THR A 12 -11.20 0.98 -12.79
CA THR A 12 -10.92 -0.45 -12.87
C THR A 12 -12.14 -1.22 -13.37
N VAL A 13 -11.88 -2.32 -14.06
CA VAL A 13 -12.88 -3.32 -14.45
C VAL A 13 -12.25 -4.69 -14.23
N VAL A 14 -12.91 -5.52 -13.44
CA VAL A 14 -12.53 -6.90 -13.17
C VAL A 14 -13.67 -7.80 -13.61
N GLU A 15 -13.38 -8.66 -14.58
CA GLU A 15 -14.32 -9.66 -15.08
C GLU A 15 -14.31 -10.88 -14.15
N GLY A 16 -15.48 -11.21 -13.59
CA GLY A 16 -15.72 -12.45 -12.88
C GLY A 16 -16.35 -13.51 -13.79
N ASP A 17 -16.57 -14.71 -13.25
CA ASP A 17 -17.30 -15.75 -13.98
C ASP A 17 -18.80 -15.45 -13.98
N GLY A 18 -19.27 -14.78 -15.04
CA GLY A 18 -20.67 -14.43 -15.23
C GLY A 18 -21.13 -13.16 -14.52
N PHE A 19 -20.21 -12.33 -14.01
CA PHE A 19 -20.49 -11.01 -13.42
C PHE A 19 -19.29 -10.08 -13.65
N VAL A 20 -19.45 -8.78 -13.39
CA VAL A 20 -18.38 -7.78 -13.51
C VAL A 20 -18.32 -6.92 -12.24
N VAL A 21 -17.11 -6.52 -11.85
CA VAL A 21 -16.86 -5.49 -10.85
C VAL A 21 -16.17 -4.31 -11.52
N GLY A 22 -16.85 -3.17 -11.61
CA GLY A 22 -16.27 -1.91 -12.03
C GLY A 22 -15.95 -1.02 -10.83
N GLY A 23 -15.06 -0.05 -10.99
CA GLY A 23 -14.82 0.92 -9.93
C GLY A 23 -14.12 2.18 -10.42
N MET A 24 -14.31 3.26 -9.67
CA MET A 24 -13.56 4.50 -9.81
C MET A 24 -13.17 5.02 -8.44
N ALA A 25 -12.05 5.75 -8.39
CA ALA A 25 -11.61 6.34 -7.13
C ALA A 25 -10.89 7.69 -7.31
N LYS A 26 -10.73 8.42 -6.21
CA LYS A 26 -9.96 9.67 -6.14
C LYS A 26 -9.14 9.76 -4.84
N GLY A 27 -7.99 10.40 -4.93
CA GLY A 27 -7.02 10.57 -3.87
C GLY A 27 -5.60 10.61 -4.43
N ALA A 28 -4.82 11.62 -4.03
CA ALA A 28 -3.41 11.80 -4.39
C ALA A 28 -2.53 12.28 -3.20
N ALA A 29 -3.14 12.87 -2.16
CA ALA A 29 -2.50 13.20 -0.88
C ALA A 29 -3.48 13.08 0.28
N MET A 30 -2.98 13.27 1.51
CA MET A 30 -3.62 12.92 2.78
C MET A 30 -4.05 11.45 2.83
N LEU A 31 -3.35 10.58 2.11
CA LEU A 31 -3.72 9.19 1.93
C LEU A 31 -3.04 8.35 3.00
N SER A 32 -3.67 8.12 4.15
CA SER A 32 -3.27 7.06 5.09
C SER A 32 -4.51 6.39 5.68
N PRO A 33 -5.22 5.57 4.89
CA PRO A 33 -6.53 5.09 5.30
C PRO A 33 -6.44 4.14 6.48
N LYS A 34 -7.09 4.54 7.56
CA LYS A 34 -7.68 3.66 8.59
C LYS A 34 -9.19 3.83 8.53
N MET A 35 -9.72 3.79 7.30
CA MET A 35 -10.80 4.67 6.81
C MET A 35 -10.37 6.15 6.96
N ALA A 36 -9.59 6.71 5.99
CA ALA A 36 -8.86 8.01 5.98
C ALA A 36 -8.08 8.48 4.65
N THR A 37 -8.58 9.49 3.92
CA THR A 37 -8.50 10.20 2.58
C THR A 37 -8.62 9.43 1.28
N MET A 38 -9.79 8.90 0.97
CA MET A 38 -10.11 8.46 -0.38
C MET A 38 -11.63 8.37 -0.60
N LEU A 39 -12.05 8.60 -1.84
CA LEU A 39 -13.38 8.21 -2.30
C LEU A 39 -13.22 7.10 -3.32
N ALA A 40 -13.84 5.95 -3.07
CA ALA A 40 -13.98 4.90 -4.07
C ALA A 40 -15.44 4.44 -4.18
N VAL A 41 -15.89 4.27 -5.41
CA VAL A 41 -17.21 3.72 -5.72
C VAL A 41 -16.99 2.55 -6.65
N LEU A 42 -17.37 1.37 -6.18
CA LEU A 42 -17.40 0.14 -6.94
C LEU A 42 -18.84 -0.20 -7.32
N THR A 43 -19.01 -0.81 -8.49
CA THR A 43 -20.29 -1.27 -9.00
C THR A 43 -20.18 -2.71 -9.47
N THR A 44 -21.25 -3.48 -9.33
CA THR A 44 -21.33 -4.84 -9.83
C THR A 44 -22.75 -5.20 -10.28
N ASP A 45 -22.87 -6.16 -11.17
CA ASP A 45 -24.13 -6.78 -11.57
C ASP A 45 -24.43 -8.11 -10.87
N ALA A 46 -23.56 -8.58 -9.98
CA ALA A 46 -23.78 -9.75 -9.14
C ALA A 46 -25.04 -9.61 -8.24
N ASP A 47 -25.76 -10.72 -8.07
CA ASP A 47 -26.91 -10.84 -7.15
C ASP A 47 -26.46 -11.48 -5.82
N LEU A 48 -26.13 -10.64 -4.85
CA LEU A 48 -25.75 -11.03 -3.49
C LEU A 48 -26.47 -10.16 -2.46
N PRO A 49 -26.82 -10.72 -1.29
CA PRO A 49 -27.45 -9.95 -0.24
C PRO A 49 -26.45 -8.92 0.36
N PRO A 50 -26.94 -7.82 0.95
CA PRO A 50 -26.09 -6.73 1.46
C PRO A 50 -24.98 -7.15 2.42
N GLY A 51 -25.22 -8.14 3.28
CA GLY A 51 -24.21 -8.65 4.22
C GLY A 51 -23.01 -9.28 3.51
N GLU A 52 -23.26 -10.06 2.45
CA GLU A 52 -22.19 -10.70 1.68
C GLU A 52 -21.39 -9.68 0.87
N LEU A 53 -22.05 -8.66 0.32
CA LEU A 53 -21.40 -7.53 -0.35
C LEU A 53 -20.51 -6.74 0.62
N HIS A 54 -21.01 -6.47 1.84
CA HIS A 54 -20.26 -5.76 2.86
C HIS A 54 -19.01 -6.53 3.30
N ASP A 55 -19.15 -7.84 3.54
CA ASP A 55 -18.03 -8.71 3.91
C ASP A 55 -16.93 -8.75 2.83
N ALA A 56 -17.33 -8.85 1.55
CA ALA A 56 -16.41 -8.81 0.43
C ALA A 56 -15.66 -7.47 0.38
N LEU A 57 -16.39 -6.37 0.55
CA LEU A 57 -15.81 -5.03 0.55
C LEU A 57 -14.84 -4.83 1.72
N VAL A 58 -15.20 -5.22 2.93
CA VAL A 58 -14.33 -5.11 4.12
C VAL A 58 -13.02 -5.85 3.92
N ARG A 59 -13.07 -7.07 3.38
CA ARG A 59 -11.85 -7.84 3.06
C ARG A 59 -11.02 -7.19 1.97
N GLY A 60 -11.65 -6.74 0.89
CA GLY A 60 -10.94 -6.05 -0.20
C GLY A 60 -10.23 -4.79 0.27
N VAL A 61 -10.91 -3.97 1.06
CA VAL A 61 -10.38 -2.70 1.61
C VAL A 61 -9.19 -2.94 2.56
N ALA A 62 -9.23 -4.02 3.36
CA ALA A 62 -8.21 -4.29 4.39
C ALA A 62 -6.78 -4.42 3.82
N HIS A 63 -6.64 -5.01 2.64
CA HIS A 63 -5.34 -5.28 2.00
C HIS A 63 -5.08 -4.41 0.76
N SER A 64 -5.90 -3.37 0.53
CA SER A 64 -5.68 -2.39 -0.53
C SER A 64 -5.57 -0.98 0.03
N PHE A 65 -6.71 -0.34 0.27
CA PHE A 65 -6.81 1.04 0.68
C PHE A 65 -6.30 1.24 2.11
N ASN A 66 -6.67 0.34 3.02
CA ASN A 66 -6.10 0.37 4.37
C ASN A 66 -4.63 -0.05 4.40
N ALA A 67 -4.11 -0.63 3.32
CA ALA A 67 -2.69 -0.95 3.15
C ALA A 67 -1.96 0.11 2.29
N LEU A 68 -2.42 1.36 2.31
CA LEU A 68 -1.81 2.50 1.62
C LEU A 68 -1.42 3.58 2.64
N SER A 69 -0.25 4.19 2.49
CA SER A 69 0.13 5.43 3.20
C SER A 69 1.05 6.29 2.34
N ILE A 70 0.69 7.54 2.08
CA ILE A 70 1.45 8.50 1.27
C ILE A 70 2.20 9.48 2.14
N ASP A 71 1.49 10.14 3.07
CA ASP A 71 2.05 11.19 3.92
C ASP A 71 1.75 11.00 5.41
N GLY A 72 1.16 9.85 5.78
CA GLY A 72 0.77 9.55 7.16
C GLY A 72 -0.38 10.40 7.70
N CYS A 73 -1.00 11.25 6.88
CA CYS A 73 -2.11 12.11 7.27
C CYS A 73 -3.44 11.41 7.02
N GLN A 74 -4.28 11.28 8.05
CA GLN A 74 -5.63 10.71 7.93
C GLN A 74 -6.69 11.82 7.68
N SER A 75 -7.50 11.73 6.60
CA SER A 75 -8.68 12.62 6.40
C SER A 75 -9.79 12.50 7.44
N THR A 76 -10.81 13.33 7.21
CA THR A 76 -12.11 13.27 7.86
C THR A 76 -13.27 12.70 6.99
N ASN A 77 -13.07 12.33 5.71
CA ASN A 77 -14.16 12.10 4.75
C ASN A 77 -14.20 10.74 4.02
N ASP A 78 -13.59 9.69 4.58
CA ASP A 78 -13.43 8.45 3.81
C ASP A 78 -14.66 7.65 3.53
N THR A 79 -14.79 7.28 2.26
CA THR A 79 -15.95 6.55 1.78
C THR A 79 -15.54 5.57 0.70
N VAL A 80 -15.80 4.28 0.96
CA VAL A 80 -15.81 3.24 -0.05
C VAL A 80 -17.21 2.66 -0.15
N LEU A 81 -17.80 2.68 -1.34
CA LEU A 81 -19.12 2.15 -1.61
C LEU A 81 -19.03 0.99 -2.60
N LEU A 82 -19.82 -0.06 -2.39
CA LEU A 82 -20.04 -1.14 -3.34
C LEU A 82 -21.55 -1.20 -3.66
N LEU A 83 -21.90 -0.96 -4.92
CA LEU A 83 -23.28 -0.94 -5.40
C LEU A 83 -23.54 -2.14 -6.30
N ALA A 84 -24.53 -2.97 -5.97
CA ALA A 84 -24.87 -4.17 -6.74
C ALA A 84 -26.26 -4.03 -7.39
N SER A 85 -26.36 -4.37 -8.68
CA SER A 85 -27.63 -4.29 -9.43
C SER A 85 -28.39 -5.61 -9.53
N GLY A 86 -27.76 -6.76 -9.22
CA GLY A 86 -28.40 -8.08 -9.24
C GLY A 86 -28.80 -8.60 -10.62
N ARG A 87 -28.24 -8.06 -11.70
CA ARG A 87 -28.64 -8.37 -13.08
C ARG A 87 -28.01 -9.63 -13.67
N ALA A 88 -26.91 -10.11 -13.09
CA ALA A 88 -26.10 -11.20 -13.63
C ALA A 88 -26.32 -12.55 -12.90
N GLY A 89 -27.18 -12.57 -11.87
CA GLY A 89 -27.43 -13.74 -11.04
C GLY A 89 -26.39 -13.91 -9.93
N ARG A 90 -26.55 -14.98 -9.14
CA ARG A 90 -25.69 -15.22 -7.97
C ARG A 90 -24.34 -15.81 -8.39
N PRO A 91 -23.20 -15.14 -8.11
CA PRO A 91 -21.89 -15.65 -8.45
C PRO A 91 -21.42 -16.73 -7.46
N ASP A 92 -20.33 -17.42 -7.81
CA ASP A 92 -19.52 -18.12 -6.80
C ASP A 92 -18.92 -17.10 -5.82
N ARG A 93 -19.02 -17.38 -4.52
CA ARG A 93 -18.67 -16.41 -3.48
C ARG A 93 -17.16 -16.13 -3.42
N ALA A 94 -16.32 -17.15 -3.57
CA ALA A 94 -14.88 -16.97 -3.51
C ALA A 94 -14.40 -16.11 -4.69
N ARG A 95 -14.89 -16.41 -5.90
CA ARG A 95 -14.57 -15.60 -7.09
C ARG A 95 -15.06 -14.17 -6.99
N PHE A 96 -16.21 -13.93 -6.37
CA PHE A 96 -16.71 -12.57 -6.11
C PHE A 96 -15.81 -11.81 -5.14
N ASP A 97 -15.43 -12.44 -4.02
CA ASP A 97 -14.53 -11.86 -3.04
C ASP A 97 -13.17 -11.48 -3.68
N ASP A 98 -12.60 -12.38 -4.50
CA ASP A 98 -11.35 -12.15 -5.22
C ASP A 98 -11.47 -10.99 -6.22
N ALA A 99 -12.58 -10.91 -6.96
CA ALA A 99 -12.80 -9.84 -7.93
C ALA A 99 -12.94 -8.46 -7.26
N VAL A 100 -13.65 -8.40 -6.12
CA VAL A 100 -13.75 -7.16 -5.33
C VAL A 100 -12.39 -6.77 -4.76
N ALA A 101 -11.63 -7.73 -4.20
CA ALA A 101 -10.29 -7.47 -3.68
C ALA A 101 -9.33 -6.96 -4.77
N ALA A 102 -9.35 -7.57 -5.96
CA ALA A 102 -8.56 -7.12 -7.10
C ALA A 102 -8.93 -5.71 -7.55
N ALA A 103 -10.23 -5.40 -7.66
CA ALA A 103 -10.70 -4.06 -8.01
C ALA A 103 -10.23 -3.01 -6.98
N CYS A 104 -10.35 -3.32 -5.69
CA CYS A 104 -9.87 -2.45 -4.62
C CYS A 104 -8.33 -2.27 -4.67
N LEU A 105 -7.57 -3.32 -4.94
CA LEU A 105 -6.10 -3.26 -5.07
C LEU A 105 -5.66 -2.42 -6.27
N HIS A 106 -6.24 -2.66 -7.46
CA HIS A 106 -5.95 -1.88 -8.67
C HIS A 106 -6.17 -0.38 -8.46
N LEU A 107 -7.23 0.00 -7.73
CA LEU A 107 -7.50 1.40 -7.42
C LEU A 107 -6.52 1.98 -6.41
N ALA A 108 -6.13 1.21 -5.38
CA ALA A 108 -5.12 1.63 -4.40
C ALA A 108 -3.74 1.84 -5.04
N GLU A 109 -3.32 0.96 -5.95
CA GLU A 109 -2.07 1.09 -6.70
C GLU A 109 -2.09 2.32 -7.63
N GLN A 110 -3.22 2.59 -8.28
CA GLN A 110 -3.40 3.81 -9.07
C GLN A 110 -3.35 5.08 -8.21
N MET A 111 -3.82 5.04 -6.96
CA MET A 111 -3.65 6.16 -6.02
C MET A 111 -2.20 6.37 -5.64
N ALA A 112 -1.51 5.28 -5.28
CA ALA A 112 -0.12 5.33 -4.89
C ALA A 112 0.78 5.82 -6.04
N GLY A 113 0.51 5.36 -7.26
CA GLY A 113 1.26 5.76 -8.46
C GLY A 113 0.95 7.17 -8.98
N ASP A 114 -0.10 7.81 -8.47
CA ASP A 114 -0.50 9.19 -8.79
C ASP A 114 -0.39 10.12 -7.56
N ALA A 115 0.40 9.71 -6.56
CA ALA A 115 0.61 10.50 -5.36
C ALA A 115 1.35 11.81 -5.67
N GLU A 116 0.97 12.88 -4.97
CA GLU A 116 1.48 14.24 -5.17
C GLU A 116 3.02 14.29 -5.11
N GLY A 117 3.62 14.85 -6.16
CA GLY A 117 5.07 14.93 -6.33
C GLY A 117 5.86 13.61 -6.33
N ALA A 118 5.22 12.43 -6.31
CA ALA A 118 5.90 11.15 -6.18
C ALA A 118 6.64 10.73 -7.47
N THR A 119 7.84 10.19 -7.32
CA THR A 119 8.59 9.60 -8.45
C THR A 119 8.69 8.08 -8.37
N LYS A 120 8.58 7.52 -7.15
CA LYS A 120 8.66 6.09 -6.86
C LYS A 120 7.37 5.61 -6.20
N LEU A 121 6.91 4.43 -6.60
CA LEU A 121 5.94 3.61 -5.88
C LEU A 121 6.73 2.60 -5.05
N VAL A 122 6.48 2.51 -3.75
CA VAL A 122 7.25 1.64 -2.85
C VAL A 122 6.31 0.66 -2.16
N ARG A 123 6.63 -0.62 -2.25
CA ARG A 123 5.92 -1.73 -1.60
C ARG A 123 6.80 -2.25 -0.48
N VAL A 124 6.37 -2.02 0.76
CA VAL A 124 7.10 -2.46 1.96
C VAL A 124 6.45 -3.71 2.50
N HIS A 125 7.18 -4.81 2.46
CA HIS A 125 6.77 -6.11 2.98
C HIS A 125 7.41 -6.34 4.34
N VAL A 126 6.61 -6.36 5.40
CA VAL A 126 7.07 -6.76 6.72
C VAL A 126 6.63 -8.19 6.98
N THR A 127 7.59 -9.03 7.37
CA THR A 127 7.40 -10.42 7.75
C THR A 127 8.11 -10.70 9.07
N GLY A 128 7.90 -11.87 9.64
CA GLY A 128 8.60 -12.26 10.85
C GLY A 128 8.11 -11.54 12.11
N ALA A 129 7.00 -10.81 12.08
CA ALA A 129 6.49 -10.11 13.25
C ALA A 129 5.78 -11.07 14.22
N ALA A 130 5.51 -10.65 15.46
CA ALA A 130 4.83 -11.51 16.43
C ALA A 130 3.36 -11.78 16.03
N SER A 131 2.74 -10.81 15.33
CA SER A 131 1.39 -10.91 14.77
C SER A 131 1.27 -10.06 13.50
N ASP A 132 0.21 -10.24 12.71
CA ASP A 132 -0.07 -9.39 11.54
C ASP A 132 -0.29 -7.92 11.94
N GLY A 133 -0.84 -7.67 13.14
CA GLY A 133 -0.99 -6.31 13.68
C GLY A 133 0.35 -5.65 14.01
N ASP A 134 1.31 -6.41 14.54
CA ASP A 134 2.67 -5.93 14.76
C ASP A 134 3.37 -5.66 13.42
N ALA A 135 3.19 -6.55 12.43
CA ALA A 135 3.71 -6.32 11.08
C ALA A 135 3.12 -5.05 10.45
N GLU A 136 1.83 -4.79 10.63
CA GLU A 136 1.17 -3.56 10.16
C GLU A 136 1.77 -2.31 10.81
N LEU A 137 1.97 -2.32 12.14
CA LEU A 137 2.56 -1.19 12.85
C LEU A 137 3.97 -0.88 12.36
N ALA A 138 4.80 -1.92 12.18
CA ALA A 138 6.15 -1.76 11.63
C ALA A 138 6.12 -1.26 10.18
N ALA A 139 5.26 -1.82 9.33
CA ALA A 139 5.13 -1.44 7.93
C ALA A 139 4.73 0.04 7.79
N ARG A 140 3.70 0.48 8.53
CA ARG A 140 3.28 1.88 8.56
C ARG A 140 4.39 2.80 9.03
N ARG A 141 5.10 2.41 10.10
CA ARG A 141 6.19 3.22 10.64
C ARG A 141 7.31 3.44 9.63
N ILE A 142 7.67 2.41 8.85
CA ILE A 142 8.63 2.53 7.75
C ILE A 142 8.08 3.43 6.63
N ALA A 143 6.83 3.19 6.21
CA ALA A 143 6.20 3.91 5.12
C ALA A 143 6.05 5.41 5.36
N ASP A 144 5.77 5.80 6.61
CA ASP A 144 5.56 7.19 7.01
C ASP A 144 6.88 7.92 7.34
N SER A 145 8.03 7.21 7.34
CA SER A 145 9.31 7.80 7.69
C SER A 145 9.85 8.67 6.56
N ALA A 146 9.94 9.98 6.80
CA ALA A 146 10.60 10.92 5.90
C ALA A 146 12.05 10.50 5.57
N LEU A 147 12.77 9.88 6.51
CA LEU A 147 14.12 9.39 6.25
C LEU A 147 14.12 8.27 5.20
N CYS A 148 13.22 7.30 5.32
CA CYS A 148 13.08 6.21 4.35
C CYS A 148 12.64 6.75 2.98
N LYS A 149 11.63 7.61 2.96
CA LYS A 149 11.07 8.21 1.74
C LYS A 149 12.10 9.07 0.99
N CYS A 150 12.91 9.86 1.70
CA CYS A 150 14.01 10.61 1.10
C CYS A 150 15.13 9.72 0.57
N SER A 151 15.45 8.59 1.23
CA SER A 151 16.43 7.63 0.68
C SER A 151 15.92 6.99 -0.62
N TRP A 152 14.63 6.65 -0.70
CA TRP A 152 14.06 6.10 -1.92
C TRP A 152 14.05 7.10 -3.08
N TYR A 153 13.75 8.37 -2.80
CA TYR A 153 13.89 9.44 -3.80
C TYR A 153 15.34 9.61 -4.28
N GLY A 154 16.29 9.55 -3.34
CA GLY A 154 17.73 9.63 -3.65
C GLY A 154 18.34 8.34 -4.19
N GLU A 155 17.55 7.30 -4.44
CA GLU A 155 17.98 5.98 -4.91
C GLU A 155 19.04 5.32 -4.00
N ASP A 156 19.04 5.68 -2.71
CA ASP A 156 19.96 5.19 -1.69
C ASP A 156 19.33 3.99 -0.93
N PRO A 157 19.83 2.75 -1.09
CA PRO A 157 19.27 1.55 -0.44
C PRO A 157 19.67 1.46 1.05
N TYR A 158 19.44 2.52 1.82
CA TYR A 158 19.88 2.62 3.20
C TYR A 158 19.01 1.75 4.13
N TRP A 159 19.41 0.48 4.27
CA TRP A 159 18.72 -0.51 5.09
C TRP A 159 18.61 -0.14 6.57
N GLY A 160 19.59 0.60 7.10
CA GLY A 160 19.59 1.02 8.51
C GLY A 160 18.45 1.97 8.87
N ARG A 161 17.95 2.79 7.92
CA ARG A 161 16.77 3.64 8.13
C ARG A 161 15.53 2.78 8.27
N VAL A 162 15.37 1.79 7.38
CA VAL A 162 14.27 0.83 7.40
C VAL A 162 14.26 0.04 8.71
N ALA A 163 15.41 -0.52 9.12
CA ALA A 163 15.53 -1.27 10.37
C ALA A 163 15.27 -0.39 11.61
N SER A 164 15.78 0.86 11.61
CA SER A 164 15.54 1.81 12.70
C SER A 164 14.05 2.14 12.86
N GLU A 165 13.34 2.36 11.76
CA GLU A 165 11.91 2.68 11.82
C GLU A 165 11.09 1.47 12.24
N ALA A 166 11.41 0.27 11.75
CA ALA A 166 10.80 -0.97 12.21
C ALA A 166 10.95 -1.15 13.74
N GLY A 167 12.15 -0.91 14.28
CA GLY A 167 12.42 -0.99 15.72
C GLY A 167 11.73 0.10 16.55
N SER A 168 11.39 1.24 15.95
CA SER A 168 10.68 2.33 16.61
C SER A 168 9.16 2.18 16.61
N ALA A 169 8.61 1.15 15.96
CA ALA A 169 7.17 0.96 15.77
C ALA A 169 6.40 0.52 17.02
N GLY A 170 7.09 0.32 18.16
CA GLY A 170 6.46 -0.14 19.40
C GLY A 170 6.08 -1.63 19.39
N VAL A 171 6.71 -2.41 18.51
CA VAL A 171 6.51 -3.87 18.38
C VAL A 171 7.68 -4.64 18.99
N HIS A 172 7.53 -5.96 19.18
CA HIS A 172 8.66 -6.78 19.59
C HIS A 172 9.73 -6.80 18.47
N PHE A 173 10.93 -6.36 18.82
CA PHE A 173 12.02 -6.17 17.87
C PHE A 173 13.34 -6.62 18.50
N ASP A 174 14.05 -7.51 17.82
CA ASP A 174 15.43 -7.89 18.14
C ASP A 174 16.31 -7.55 16.94
N GLN A 175 17.23 -6.60 17.13
CA GLN A 175 18.15 -6.16 16.08
C GLN A 175 18.94 -7.34 15.48
N ALA A 176 19.31 -8.34 16.28
CA ALA A 176 20.10 -9.48 15.82
C ALA A 176 19.33 -10.46 14.92
N LEU A 177 18.02 -10.30 14.79
CA LEU A 177 17.17 -11.14 13.93
C LEU A 177 16.80 -10.47 12.61
N VAL A 178 16.91 -9.15 12.53
CA VAL A 178 16.40 -8.38 11.40
C VAL A 178 17.19 -8.62 10.12
N SER A 179 16.46 -8.78 9.02
CA SER A 179 17.00 -8.82 7.66
C SER A 179 16.24 -7.85 6.76
N VAL A 180 16.96 -7.24 5.80
CA VAL A 180 16.39 -6.28 4.84
C VAL A 180 16.84 -6.63 3.42
N CYS A 181 15.90 -6.58 2.48
CA CYS A 181 16.14 -6.77 1.06
C CYS A 181 15.56 -5.61 0.23
N TYR A 182 16.22 -5.30 -0.88
CA TYR A 182 15.72 -4.43 -1.94
C TYR A 182 15.67 -5.23 -3.24
N GLY A 183 14.52 -5.29 -3.91
CA GLY A 183 14.38 -6.01 -5.18
C GLY A 183 14.74 -7.49 -5.10
N GLY A 184 14.53 -8.11 -3.93
CA GLY A 184 14.91 -9.49 -3.65
C GLY A 184 16.40 -9.71 -3.32
N VAL A 185 17.24 -8.68 -3.41
CA VAL A 185 18.65 -8.74 -2.99
C VAL A 185 18.75 -8.39 -1.51
N MET A 186 19.27 -9.31 -0.71
CA MET A 186 19.47 -9.10 0.72
C MET A 186 20.70 -8.24 0.96
N VAL A 187 20.51 -7.10 1.63
CA VAL A 187 21.57 -6.12 1.92
C VAL A 187 21.99 -6.14 3.39
N ALA A 188 21.10 -6.62 4.27
CA ALA A 188 21.38 -6.79 5.69
C ALA A 188 20.76 -8.09 6.20
N ARG A 189 21.48 -8.75 7.11
CA ARG A 189 21.03 -9.95 7.80
C ARG A 189 21.58 -9.95 9.23
N HIS A 190 20.78 -10.39 10.18
CA HIS A 190 21.14 -10.39 11.61
C HIS A 190 21.56 -9.00 12.13
N GLY A 191 20.90 -7.95 11.64
CA GLY A 191 21.14 -6.57 12.08
C GLY A 191 22.46 -5.96 11.63
N VAL A 192 23.16 -6.59 10.68
CA VAL A 192 24.41 -6.07 10.09
C VAL A 192 24.33 -6.08 8.57
N GLU A 193 25.07 -5.17 7.94
CA GLU A 193 25.27 -5.16 6.50
C GLU A 193 26.04 -6.41 6.07
N ILE A 194 25.68 -6.96 4.90
CA ILE A 194 26.35 -8.11 4.31
C ILE A 194 26.85 -7.78 2.91
N ASP A 195 27.84 -8.53 2.44
CA ASP A 195 28.23 -8.49 1.03
C ASP A 195 27.04 -8.89 0.15
N HIS A 196 26.77 -8.07 -0.87
CA HIS A 196 25.64 -8.25 -1.78
C HIS A 196 25.97 -7.69 -3.17
N ASP A 197 25.11 -7.98 -4.15
CA ASP A 197 25.24 -7.42 -5.50
C ASP A 197 24.75 -5.95 -5.52
N ALA A 198 25.68 -5.03 -5.26
CA ALA A 198 25.39 -3.60 -5.26
C ALA A 198 24.87 -3.09 -6.62
N GLY A 199 25.26 -3.73 -7.73
CA GLY A 199 24.79 -3.36 -9.06
C GLY A 199 23.30 -3.72 -9.25
N ALA A 200 22.92 -4.91 -8.81
CA ALA A 200 21.51 -5.33 -8.82
C ALA A 200 20.63 -4.44 -7.93
N VAL A 201 21.10 -4.08 -6.72
CA VAL A 201 20.39 -3.16 -5.84
C VAL A 201 20.26 -1.77 -6.46
N ALA A 202 21.34 -1.21 -7.02
CA ALA A 202 21.29 0.09 -7.68
C ALA A 202 20.33 0.12 -8.87
N ASN A 203 20.31 -0.95 -9.68
CA ASN A 203 19.36 -1.08 -10.78
C ASN A 203 17.90 -1.08 -10.26
N HIS A 204 17.61 -1.84 -9.21
CA HIS A 204 16.29 -1.85 -8.57
C HIS A 204 15.90 -0.47 -8.05
N MET A 205 16.80 0.20 -7.34
CA MET A 205 16.55 1.55 -6.79
C MET A 205 16.29 2.59 -7.87
N ALA A 206 16.83 2.42 -9.08
CA ALA A 206 16.57 3.28 -10.23
C ALA A 206 15.17 3.07 -10.85
N GLU A 207 14.50 1.95 -10.59
CA GLU A 207 13.16 1.68 -11.10
C GLU A 207 12.11 2.60 -10.51
N ARG A 208 10.94 2.69 -11.16
CA ARG A 208 9.79 3.43 -10.61
C ARG A 208 9.14 2.68 -9.45
N GLU A 209 9.17 1.35 -9.48
CA GLU A 209 8.52 0.51 -8.48
C GLU A 209 9.59 -0.17 -7.62
N LEU A 210 9.53 0.04 -6.31
CA LEU A 210 10.50 -0.48 -5.37
C LEU A 210 9.86 -1.49 -4.42
N ASP A 211 10.33 -2.73 -4.45
CA ASP A 211 10.05 -3.70 -3.40
C ASP A 211 11.12 -3.63 -2.31
N VAL A 212 10.67 -3.43 -1.07
CA VAL A 212 11.49 -3.43 0.14
C VAL A 212 10.95 -4.48 1.09
N ALA A 213 11.73 -5.51 1.37
CA ALA A 213 11.34 -6.57 2.30
C ALA A 213 12.11 -6.46 3.61
N VAL A 214 11.39 -6.60 4.72
CA VAL A 214 11.90 -6.58 6.09
C VAL A 214 11.39 -7.82 6.80
N ASP A 215 12.31 -8.63 7.31
CA ASP A 215 11.99 -9.77 8.17
C ASP A 215 12.43 -9.44 9.59
N LEU A 216 11.48 -9.43 10.54
CA LEU A 216 11.75 -9.17 11.95
C LEU A 216 12.21 -10.43 12.70
N GLY A 217 11.98 -11.63 12.15
CA GLY A 217 12.46 -12.89 12.71
C GLY A 217 11.88 -13.32 14.07
N VAL A 218 10.84 -12.64 14.58
CA VAL A 218 10.23 -12.90 15.90
C VAL A 218 8.98 -13.79 15.86
N GLY A 219 8.32 -13.98 14.71
CA GLY A 219 7.08 -14.75 14.63
C GLY A 219 6.50 -14.93 13.21
N PRO A 220 5.22 -15.32 13.08
CA PRO A 220 4.59 -15.62 11.79
C PRO A 220 3.92 -14.41 11.10
N GLY A 221 3.85 -13.28 11.80
CA GLY A 221 3.10 -12.10 11.39
C GLY A 221 3.64 -11.47 10.11
N ARG A 222 2.74 -11.02 9.24
CA ARG A 222 3.06 -10.37 7.97
C ARG A 222 2.09 -9.26 7.62
N PHE A 223 2.60 -8.24 6.95
CA PHE A 223 1.80 -7.15 6.38
C PHE A 223 2.55 -6.52 5.21
N THR A 224 1.81 -6.07 4.20
CA THR A 224 2.37 -5.29 3.09
C THR A 224 1.69 -3.95 3.06
N ILE A 225 2.46 -2.88 2.90
CA ILE A 225 1.93 -1.52 2.73
C ILE A 225 2.50 -0.90 1.45
N LEU A 226 1.67 -0.13 0.77
CA LEU A 226 2.01 0.72 -0.35
C LEU A 226 2.30 2.14 0.12
N THR A 227 3.36 2.73 -0.40
CA THR A 227 3.76 4.10 -0.15
C THR A 227 4.53 4.66 -1.34
N ASN A 228 5.13 5.83 -1.17
CA ASN A 228 5.91 6.54 -2.18
C ASN A 228 7.19 7.13 -1.57
N ASP A 229 8.02 7.72 -2.40
CA ASP A 229 9.14 8.56 -1.98
C ASP A 229 8.67 9.96 -1.52
N LEU A 230 9.60 10.76 -0.99
CA LEU A 230 9.33 12.16 -0.59
C LEU A 230 10.26 13.07 -1.38
N THR A 231 9.65 13.97 -2.18
CA THR A 231 10.37 14.81 -3.14
C THR A 231 10.17 16.30 -2.85
N HIS A 232 10.92 17.15 -3.54
CA HIS A 232 10.69 18.59 -3.51
C HIS A 232 9.30 18.97 -4.08
N ALA A 233 8.81 18.25 -5.09
CA ALA A 233 7.53 18.54 -5.71
C ALA A 233 6.36 18.39 -4.72
N TYR A 234 6.42 17.41 -3.81
CA TYR A 234 5.41 17.29 -2.74
C TYR A 234 5.35 18.56 -1.88
N VAL A 235 6.52 19.12 -1.54
CA VAL A 235 6.61 20.38 -0.77
C VAL A 235 6.07 21.55 -1.60
N ASP A 236 6.46 21.65 -2.87
CA ASP A 236 6.01 22.73 -3.76
C ASP A 236 4.48 22.71 -3.97
N GLU A 237 3.88 21.52 -4.06
CA GLU A 237 2.44 21.32 -4.20
C GLU A 237 1.67 21.66 -2.91
N ASN A 238 2.26 21.38 -1.74
CA ASN A 238 1.59 21.51 -0.44
C ASN A 238 2.04 22.71 0.43
N MET A 239 2.98 23.54 -0.04
CA MET A 239 3.45 24.71 0.72
C MET A 239 2.47 25.90 0.71
N GLY A 240 1.43 25.83 -0.10
CA GLY A 240 0.34 26.81 -0.18
C GLY A 240 -1.02 26.17 0.06
N THR A 241 -2.09 26.98 0.02
CA THR A 241 -3.45 26.44 0.06
C THR A 241 -3.79 25.81 -1.30
N SER A 242 -3.97 24.50 -1.34
CA SER A 242 -4.52 23.73 -2.48
C SER A 242 -6.03 23.94 -2.62
#